data_AF-A0A8R7Q0N5-F1
#
_entry.id   AF-A0A8R7Q0N5-F1
#
_cell.length_a   1.000
_cell.length_b   1.000
_cell.length_c   1.000
_cell.angle_alpha   90.00
_cell.angle_beta   90.00
_cell.angle_gamma   90.00
#
_symmetry.space_group_name_H-M   'P 1'
#
loop_
_entity.id
_entity.type
_entity.pdbx_description
1 polymer ?
#
loop_
_entity_poly.entity_id
_entity_poly.type
_entity_poly.pdbx_seq_one_letter_code
_entity_poly.pdbx_strand_id
1 'polypeptide(L)'
;MAREFAMKDLGPLHHFLGISVTRSVSGLHLSQRQYILDILSRAGMHDCHPVTTPIDTNAKLPSSIGPPVPDPSLYRSLAGALQYATLTRPDIAYAVQQVCLHMHDPREPHLSLIKRILRY
;
A
#
# COMPACT_ATOMS: atom_id res chain seq x y z
N MET A 1 -23.06 31.86 7.97
CA MET A 1 -23.52 30.44 7.99
C MET A 1 -22.47 29.59 8.69
N ALA A 2 -22.54 29.45 10.02
CA ALA A 2 -21.60 28.64 10.81
C ALA A 2 -22.34 27.91 11.94
N ARG A 3 -23.52 27.33 11.63
CA ARG A 3 -24.42 26.68 12.61
C ARG A 3 -24.68 25.20 12.36
N GLU A 4 -23.90 24.50 11.52
CA GLU A 4 -24.34 23.18 11.03
C GLU A 4 -23.46 21.97 11.31
N PHE A 5 -22.31 22.08 11.97
CA PHE A 5 -21.62 20.86 12.42
C PHE A 5 -21.04 21.04 13.81
N ALA A 6 -21.62 20.31 14.78
CA ALA A 6 -21.04 20.13 16.10
C ALA A 6 -19.78 19.26 15.95
N MET A 7 -18.62 19.91 15.83
CA MET A 7 -17.33 19.22 15.79
C MET A 7 -17.01 18.74 17.21
N LYS A 8 -16.95 17.41 17.40
CA LYS A 8 -16.56 16.80 18.67
C LYS A 8 -15.04 16.69 18.71
N ASP A 9 -14.40 17.40 19.62
CA ASP A 9 -12.99 17.18 19.93
C ASP A 9 -12.83 15.82 20.62
N LEU A 10 -12.05 14.93 20.01
CA LEU A 10 -11.76 13.59 20.54
C LEU A 10 -10.43 13.55 21.31
N GLY A 11 -9.80 14.72 21.52
CA GLY A 11 -8.50 14.83 22.13
C GLY A 11 -7.36 14.59 21.12
N PRO A 12 -6.14 14.32 21.62
CA PRO A 12 -4.96 14.17 20.77
C PRO A 12 -5.10 13.04 19.74
N LEU A 13 -4.57 13.28 18.53
CA LEU A 13 -4.59 12.28 17.45
C LEU A 13 -3.73 11.06 17.82
N HIS A 14 -4.38 9.89 17.92
CA HIS A 14 -3.70 8.62 18.18
C HIS A 14 -3.74 7.66 16.99
N HIS A 15 -4.88 7.60 16.29
CA HIS A 15 -5.03 6.80 15.07
C HIS A 15 -5.87 7.55 14.05
N PHE A 16 -5.45 7.51 12.80
CA PHE A 16 -6.19 8.08 11.68
C PHE A 16 -5.95 7.26 10.42
N LEU A 17 -7.03 6.67 9.87
CA LEU A 17 -7.00 5.93 8.60
C LEU A 17 -5.89 4.85 8.52
N GLY A 18 -5.61 4.14 9.63
CA GLY A 18 -4.55 3.11 9.67
C GLY A 18 -3.14 3.66 9.91
N ILE A 19 -2.98 4.98 10.09
CA ILE A 19 -1.76 5.60 10.61
C ILE A 19 -1.90 5.73 12.13
N SER A 20 -0.94 5.15 12.85
CA SER A 20 -0.77 5.35 14.28
C SER A 20 0.14 6.55 14.51
N VAL A 21 -0.27 7.44 15.40
CA VAL A 21 0.43 8.69 15.69
C VAL A 21 0.94 8.64 17.12
N THR A 22 2.26 8.67 17.28
CA THR A 22 2.90 8.76 18.59
C THR A 22 3.49 10.16 18.75
N ARG A 23 3.08 10.87 19.80
CA ARG A 23 3.57 12.22 20.11
C ARG A 23 4.75 12.13 21.07
N SER A 24 5.83 12.82 20.73
CA SER A 24 7.04 12.93 21.53
C SER A 24 7.43 14.40 21.70
N VAL A 25 8.40 14.69 22.58
CA VAL A 25 8.95 16.04 22.76
C VAL A 25 9.59 16.59 21.46
N SER A 26 10.07 15.70 20.59
CA SER A 26 10.70 16.04 19.30
C SER A 26 9.73 16.16 18.14
N GLY A 27 8.44 15.85 18.32
CA GLY A 27 7.43 15.93 17.27
C GLY A 27 6.52 14.71 17.18
N LEU A 28 5.94 14.49 16.00
CA LEU A 28 5.02 13.39 15.70
C LEU A 28 5.73 12.27 14.95
N HIS A 29 5.55 11.04 15.41
CA HIS A 29 5.96 9.84 14.70
C HIS A 29 4.73 9.15 14.12
N LEU A 30 4.73 8.94 12.81
CA LEU A 30 3.64 8.30 12.06
C LEU A 30 4.05 6.88 11.70
N SER A 31 3.21 5.89 12.01
CA SER A 31 3.47 4.48 11.73
C SER A 31 2.26 3.79 11.12
N GLN A 32 2.44 3.15 9.97
CA GLN A 32 1.44 2.31 9.31
C GLN A 32 1.72 0.81 9.49
N ARG A 33 2.51 0.42 10.49
CA ARG A 33 2.91 -0.98 10.68
C ARG A 33 1.72 -1.96 10.66
N GLN A 34 0.67 -1.68 11.44
CA GLN A 34 -0.50 -2.55 11.49
C GLN A 34 -1.19 -2.63 10.12
N TYR A 35 -1.34 -1.48 9.44
CA TYR A 35 -1.93 -1.43 8.12
C TYR A 35 -1.15 -2.28 7.10
N ILE A 36 0.18 -2.24 7.13
CA ILE A 36 1.03 -3.08 6.27
C ILE A 36 0.82 -4.58 6.57
N LEU A 37 0.75 -4.96 7.86
CA LEU A 37 0.46 -6.35 8.27
C LEU A 37 -0.91 -6.80 7.77
N ASP A 38 -1.92 -5.93 7.83
CA ASP A 38 -3.27 -6.23 7.33
C ASP A 38 -3.25 -6.43 5.80
N ILE A 39 -2.49 -5.62 5.06
CA ILE A 39 -2.30 -5.82 3.60
C ILE A 39 -1.65 -7.18 3.33
N LEU A 40 -0.59 -7.54 4.06
CA LEU A 40 0.08 -8.83 3.91
C LEU A 40 -0.86 -10.00 4.19
N SER A 41 -1.66 -9.91 5.24
CA SER A 41 -2.67 -10.94 5.55
C SER A 41 -3.69 -11.07 4.43
N ARG A 42 -4.19 -9.95 3.89
CA ARG A 42 -5.16 -9.95 2.77
C ARG A 42 -4.59 -10.52 1.48
N ALA A 43 -3.28 -10.38 1.26
CA ALA A 43 -2.58 -10.96 0.13
C ALA A 43 -2.17 -12.43 0.35
N GLY A 44 -2.37 -12.99 1.55
CA GLY A 44 -1.89 -14.32 1.93
C GLY A 44 -0.37 -14.41 2.05
N MET A 45 0.28 -13.34 2.50
CA MET A 45 1.74 -13.15 2.47
C MET A 45 2.39 -12.88 3.84
N HIS A 46 1.74 -13.22 4.96
CA HIS A 46 2.30 -12.89 6.28
C HIS A 46 3.67 -13.53 6.55
N ASP A 47 3.92 -14.75 6.03
CA ASP A 47 5.19 -15.49 6.17
C ASP A 47 6.07 -15.40 4.92
N CYS A 48 5.83 -14.40 4.06
CA CYS A 48 6.67 -14.28 2.88
C CYS A 48 8.12 -13.92 3.26
N HIS A 49 9.06 -14.50 2.53
CA HIS A 49 10.47 -14.16 2.73
C HIS A 49 10.73 -12.74 2.23
N PRO A 50 11.33 -11.87 3.07
CA PRO A 50 11.53 -10.49 2.71
C PRO A 50 12.60 -10.34 1.62
N VAL A 51 12.50 -9.25 0.86
CA VAL A 51 13.48 -8.84 -0.14
C VAL A 51 13.99 -7.45 0.17
N THR A 52 15.18 -7.09 -0.29
CA THR A 52 15.80 -5.79 0.03
C THR A 52 15.48 -4.69 -0.97
N THR A 53 14.78 -5.00 -2.07
CA THR A 53 14.42 -4.02 -3.10
C THR A 53 12.96 -4.15 -3.55
N PRO A 54 12.23 -3.03 -3.72
CA PRO A 54 10.82 -3.04 -4.09
C PRO A 54 10.59 -3.46 -5.55
N ILE A 55 11.53 -3.14 -6.43
CA ILE A 55 11.51 -3.46 -7.85
C ILE A 55 12.94 -3.47 -8.38
N ASP A 56 13.23 -4.29 -9.38
CA ASP A 56 14.46 -4.18 -10.16
C ASP A 56 14.24 -3.13 -11.27
N THR A 57 14.89 -1.99 -11.18
CA THR A 57 14.77 -0.90 -12.18
C THR A 57 15.39 -1.24 -13.53
N ASN A 58 16.22 -2.29 -13.60
CA ASN A 58 16.82 -2.79 -14.84
C ASN A 58 15.97 -3.90 -15.49
N ALA A 59 15.02 -4.47 -14.75
CA ALA A 59 14.10 -5.45 -15.30
C ALA A 59 13.07 -4.75 -16.19
N LYS A 60 12.79 -5.34 -17.36
CA LYS A 60 11.68 -4.88 -18.22
C LYS A 60 10.40 -4.87 -17.38
N LEU A 61 9.63 -3.80 -17.50
CA LEU A 61 8.30 -3.67 -16.92
C LEU A 61 7.49 -4.96 -17.15
N PRO A 62 6.66 -5.37 -16.18
CA PRO A 62 5.90 -6.61 -16.29
C PRO A 62 5.13 -6.59 -17.61
N SER A 63 5.32 -7.66 -18.39
CA SER A 63 4.78 -7.74 -19.73
C SER A 63 3.25 -7.62 -19.70
N SER A 64 2.68 -6.81 -20.60
CA SER A 64 1.25 -6.84 -20.91
C SER A 64 0.81 -8.18 -21.51
N ILE A 65 1.75 -9.10 -21.75
CA ILE A 65 1.51 -10.45 -22.24
C ILE A 65 1.54 -11.41 -21.05
N GLY A 66 0.41 -12.06 -20.81
CA GLY A 66 0.22 -13.05 -19.75
C GLY A 66 -1.26 -13.32 -19.52
N PRO A 67 -1.60 -14.37 -18.76
CA PRO A 67 -2.98 -14.64 -18.37
C PRO A 67 -3.57 -13.45 -17.56
N PRO A 68 -4.86 -13.17 -17.73
CA PRO A 68 -5.55 -12.21 -16.85
C PRO A 68 -5.52 -12.71 -15.41
N VAL A 69 -5.49 -11.79 -14.45
CA VAL A 69 -5.61 -12.14 -13.03
C VAL A 69 -7.01 -12.73 -12.76
N PRO A 70 -7.12 -13.88 -12.07
CA PRO A 70 -8.41 -14.52 -11.76
C PRO A 70 -9.38 -13.62 -10.99
N ASP A 71 -8.85 -12.82 -10.06
CA ASP A 71 -9.61 -11.82 -9.30
C ASP A 71 -9.03 -10.40 -9.50
N PRO A 72 -9.50 -9.65 -10.52
CA PRO A 72 -9.11 -8.26 -10.75
C PRO A 72 -9.52 -7.31 -9.62
N SER A 73 -10.49 -7.68 -8.78
CA SER A 73 -10.94 -6.85 -7.65
C SER A 73 -9.93 -6.93 -6.51
N LEU A 74 -9.41 -8.13 -6.21
CA LEU A 74 -8.29 -8.29 -5.28
C LEU A 74 -7.07 -7.49 -5.72
N TYR A 75 -6.71 -7.56 -7.01
CA TYR A 75 -5.61 -6.78 -7.57
C TYR A 75 -5.79 -5.27 -7.31
N ARG A 76 -6.93 -4.71 -7.69
CA ARG A 76 -7.23 -3.27 -7.50
C ARG A 76 -7.23 -2.88 -6.03
N SER A 77 -7.75 -3.75 -5.17
CA SER A 77 -7.78 -3.52 -3.73
C SER A 77 -6.38 -3.50 -3.10
N LEU A 78 -5.49 -4.41 -3.52
CA LEU A 78 -4.09 -4.43 -3.08
C LEU A 78 -3.31 -3.23 -3.63
N ALA A 79 -3.48 -2.89 -4.90
CA ALA A 79 -2.85 -1.72 -5.51
C ALA A 79 -3.27 -0.42 -4.81
N GLY A 80 -4.57 -0.25 -4.51
CA GLY A 80 -5.07 0.90 -3.74
C GLY A 80 -4.51 0.96 -2.31
N ALA A 81 -4.40 -0.18 -1.63
CA ALA A 81 -3.82 -0.23 -0.29
C ALA A 81 -2.31 0.11 -0.30
N LEU A 82 -1.57 -0.38 -1.29
CA LEU A 82 -0.17 -0.01 -1.51
C LEU A 82 -0.01 1.48 -1.85
N GLN A 83 -0.90 2.04 -2.67
CA GLN A 83 -0.93 3.48 -2.94
C GLN A 83 -1.08 4.29 -1.65
N TYR A 84 -1.95 3.85 -0.75
CA TYR A 84 -2.10 4.50 0.56
C TYR A 84 -0.86 4.34 1.45
N ALA A 85 -0.16 3.20 1.38
CA ALA A 85 1.07 2.98 2.12
C ALA A 85 2.22 3.92 1.72
N THR A 86 2.19 4.48 0.51
CA THR A 86 3.21 5.47 0.05
C THR A 86 3.29 6.73 0.93
N LEU A 87 2.25 7.02 1.72
CA LEU A 87 2.24 8.12 2.68
C LEU A 87 3.32 8.01 3.75
N THR A 88 3.67 6.78 4.18
CA THR A 88 4.75 6.53 5.14
C THR A 88 5.94 5.78 4.56
N ARG A 89 5.79 5.19 3.36
CA ARG A 89 6.84 4.50 2.59
C ARG A 89 7.00 5.14 1.21
N PRO A 90 7.59 6.35 1.10
CA PRO A 90 7.80 6.98 -0.21
C PRO A 90 8.78 6.22 -1.10
N ASP A 91 9.64 5.37 -0.51
CA ASP A 91 10.63 4.54 -1.20
C ASP A 91 10.00 3.49 -2.14
N ILE A 92 8.74 3.11 -1.94
CA ILE A 92 8.02 2.17 -2.83
C ILE A 92 7.20 2.86 -3.92
N ALA A 93 7.10 4.20 -3.91
CA ALA A 93 6.15 4.95 -4.72
C ALA A 93 6.26 4.64 -6.23
N TYR A 94 7.49 4.53 -6.75
CA TYR A 94 7.72 4.17 -8.14
C TYR A 94 7.16 2.79 -8.50
N ALA A 95 7.45 1.77 -7.68
CA ALA A 95 6.98 0.42 -7.92
C ALA A 95 5.45 0.33 -7.83
N VAL A 96 4.85 1.04 -6.86
CA VAL A 96 3.39 1.15 -6.72
C VAL A 96 2.76 1.82 -7.92
N GLN A 97 3.36 2.88 -8.45
CA GLN A 97 2.86 3.54 -9.66
C GLN A 97 2.83 2.58 -10.86
N GLN A 98 3.85 1.72 -11.02
CA GLN A 98 3.86 0.73 -12.11
C GLN A 98 2.68 -0.24 -12.05
N VAL A 99 2.31 -0.73 -10.86
CA VAL A 99 1.13 -1.62 -10.73
C VAL A 99 -0.19 -0.87 -10.92
N CYS A 100 -0.26 0.41 -10.53
CA CYS A 100 -1.47 1.23 -10.72
C CYS A 100 -1.81 1.48 -12.21
N LEU A 101 -0.82 1.49 -13.11
CA LEU A 101 -1.05 1.65 -14.55
C LEU A 101 -1.91 0.53 -15.17
N HIS A 102 -1.92 -0.65 -14.55
CA HIS A 102 -2.59 -1.84 -15.07
C HIS A 102 -3.91 -2.18 -14.37
N MET A 103 -4.55 -1.22 -13.69
CA MET A 103 -5.80 -1.45 -12.96
C MET A 103 -6.99 -1.84 -13.85
N HIS A 104 -6.96 -1.52 -15.15
CA HIS A 104 -8.05 -1.82 -16.09
C HIS A 104 -8.01 -3.26 -16.60
N ASP A 105 -6.81 -3.78 -16.92
CA ASP A 105 -6.57 -5.15 -17.40
C ASP A 105 -5.37 -5.77 -16.63
N PRO A 106 -5.54 -6.15 -15.36
CA PRO A 106 -4.46 -6.73 -14.58
C PRO A 106 -4.17 -8.16 -15.05
N ARG A 107 -2.87 -8.47 -15.17
CA ARG A 107 -2.36 -9.77 -15.61
C ARG A 107 -1.42 -10.35 -14.57
N GLU A 108 -1.20 -11.66 -14.63
CA GLU A 108 -0.34 -12.39 -13.69
C GLU A 108 1.07 -11.77 -13.49
N PRO A 109 1.75 -11.22 -14.52
CA PRO A 109 2.99 -10.47 -14.31
C PRO A 109 2.83 -9.23 -13.43
N HIS A 110 1.72 -8.49 -13.56
CA HIS A 110 1.43 -7.32 -12.71
C HIS A 110 1.17 -7.74 -11.26
N LEU A 111 0.43 -8.85 -11.05
CA LEU A 111 0.19 -9.39 -9.70
C LEU A 111 1.51 -9.87 -9.05
N SER A 112 2.41 -10.44 -9.85
CA SER A 112 3.75 -10.82 -9.39
C SER A 112 4.55 -9.60 -8.90
N LEU A 113 4.39 -8.45 -9.55
CA LEU A 113 5.00 -7.19 -9.09
C LEU A 113 4.37 -6.71 -7.77
N ILE A 114 3.06 -6.78 -7.60
CA ILE A 114 2.42 -6.52 -6.29
C ILE A 114 3.03 -7.39 -5.20
N LYS A 115 3.15 -8.70 -5.45
CA LYS A 115 3.77 -9.64 -4.49
C LYS A 115 5.24 -9.29 -4.21
N ARG A 116 5.98 -8.79 -5.20
CA ARG A 116 7.36 -8.32 -5.01
C ARG A 116 7.41 -7.10 -4.08
N ILE A 117 6.54 -6.11 -4.29
CA ILE A 117 6.44 -4.92 -3.44
C ILE A 117 6.09 -5.31 -2.01
N LEU A 118 5.15 -6.24 -1.83
CA LEU A 118 4.74 -6.72 -0.50
C LEU A 118 5.85 -7.45 0.26
N ARG A 119 6.80 -8.07 -0.44
CA ARG A 119 7.97 -8.70 0.22
C ARG A 119 9.00 -7.69 0.72
N TYR A 120 8.92 -6.42 0.34
CA TYR A 120 9.90 -5.39 0.67
C TYR A 120 9.47 -4.50 1.84
#